data_AF-A0A0R3UQA1-F1
#
_entry.id   AF-A0A0R3UQA1-F1
#
_cell.length_a   1.000
_cell.length_b   1.000
_cell.length_c   1.000
_cell.angle_alpha   90.00
_cell.angle_beta   90.00
_cell.angle_gamma   90.00
#
_symmetry.space_group_name_H-M   'P 1'
#
loop_
_entity.id
_entity.type
_entity.pdbx_description
1 polymer ?
#
loop_
_entity_poly.entity_id
_entity_poly.type
_entity_poly.pdbx_seq_one_letter_code
_entity_poly.pdbx_strand_id
1 'polypeptide(L)'
;LMECVIGIAFKDFVIIAAYYRINISIMTLKGHADKVFKSSNHSVMAVCGEAGDVIASRHLMQLQTTRKNLAEALRSRTPYNVNLPLAGYDPKDGP
;
A
#
# COMPACT_ATOMS: atom_id res chain seq x y z
N LEU A 1 -3.13 12.18 -13.28
CA LEU A 1 -4.25 11.68 -12.44
C LEU A 1 -3.67 10.82 -11.33
N MET A 2 -4.08 11.13 -10.10
CA MET A 2 -3.56 10.58 -8.84
C MET A 2 -3.81 9.07 -8.73
N GLU A 3 -2.92 8.36 -8.06
CA GLU A 3 -3.08 6.93 -7.83
C GLU A 3 -4.23 6.69 -6.85
N CYS A 4 -5.14 5.77 -7.19
CA CYS A 4 -6.27 5.43 -6.34
C CYS A 4 -6.17 3.96 -5.92
N VAL A 5 -6.46 3.72 -4.65
CA VAL A 5 -6.63 2.40 -4.06
C VAL A 5 -7.94 2.41 -3.29
N ILE A 6 -8.75 1.37 -3.49
CA ILE A 6 -10.01 1.17 -2.78
C ILE A 6 -9.98 -0.17 -2.06
N GLY A 7 -10.42 -0.15 -0.81
CA GLY A 7 -10.60 -1.35 0.01
C GLY A 7 -12.05 -1.43 0.47
N ILE A 8 -12.67 -2.61 0.35
CA ILE A 8 -14.02 -2.88 0.84
C ILE A 8 -13.97 -4.12 1.74
N ALA A 9 -14.34 -3.93 3.01
CA ALA A 9 -14.51 -5.02 3.96
C ALA A 9 -15.96 -5.50 3.93
N PHE A 10 -16.16 -6.77 3.60
CA PHE A 10 -17.43 -7.48 3.74
C PHE A 10 -17.48 -8.22 5.07
N LYS A 11 -18.54 -8.97 5.33
CA LYS A 11 -18.67 -9.78 6.54
C LYS A 11 -17.63 -10.91 6.61
N ASP A 12 -17.33 -11.53 5.48
CA ASP A 12 -16.54 -12.76 5.42
C ASP A 12 -15.23 -12.61 4.61
N PHE A 13 -14.99 -11.47 3.97
CA PHE A 13 -13.79 -11.23 3.14
C PHE A 13 -13.50 -9.74 2.94
N VAL A 14 -12.26 -9.42 2.56
CA VAL A 14 -11.86 -8.06 2.14
C VAL A 14 -11.39 -8.07 0.70
N ILE A 15 -11.78 -7.05 -0.06
CA ILE A 15 -11.25 -6.78 -1.40
C ILE A 15 -10.43 -5.51 -1.35
N ILE A 16 -9.24 -5.54 -1.97
CA ILE A 16 -8.49 -4.35 -2.34
C ILE A 16 -8.35 -4.32 -3.86
N ALA A 17 -8.66 -3.16 -4.46
CA ALA A 17 -8.37 -2.87 -5.84
C ALA A 17 -7.49 -1.62 -5.92
N ALA A 18 -6.44 -1.68 -6.74
CA ALA A 18 -5.52 -0.58 -6.97
C ALA A 18 -5.46 -0.23 -8.46
N TYR A 19 -5.34 1.06 -8.76
CA TYR A 19 -5.20 1.51 -10.14
C TYR A 19 -3.86 1.10 -10.73
N TYR A 20 -3.88 0.70 -12.00
CA TYR A 20 -2.79 -0.04 -12.61
C TYR A 20 -1.68 0.78 -13.26
N ARG A 21 -1.91 2.08 -13.45
CA ARG A 21 -0.95 2.98 -14.11
C ARG A 21 -0.17 3.78 -13.07
N ILE A 22 1.10 4.02 -13.36
CA ILE A 22 1.91 5.06 -12.71
C ILE A 22 1.99 6.22 -13.71
N ASN A 23 1.51 7.39 -13.29
CA ASN A 23 1.49 8.60 -14.11
C ASN A 23 2.37 9.66 -13.45
N ILE A 24 3.17 10.35 -14.26
CA ILE A 24 3.88 11.58 -13.85
C ILE A 24 3.37 12.69 -14.76
N SER A 25 2.71 13.69 -14.18
CA SER A 25 2.02 14.74 -14.93
C SER A 25 0.96 14.17 -15.90
N ILE A 26 1.01 14.56 -17.16
CA ILE A 26 0.19 14.06 -18.29
C ILE A 26 0.75 12.73 -18.87
N MET A 27 2.00 12.37 -18.56
CA MET A 27 2.64 11.19 -19.13
C MET A 27 2.39 9.93 -18.28
N THR A 28 2.06 8.82 -18.93
CA THR A 28 2.04 7.49 -18.29
C THR A 28 3.45 6.92 -18.30
N LEU A 29 4.09 6.88 -17.13
CA LEU A 29 5.44 6.32 -16.97
C LEU A 29 5.42 4.80 -17.11
N LYS A 30 4.44 4.15 -16.46
CA LYS A 30 4.33 2.68 -16.49
C LYS A 30 2.87 2.26 -16.63
N GLY A 31 2.64 1.45 -17.65
CA GLY A 31 1.31 0.97 -18.01
C GLY A 31 0.76 -0.19 -17.20
N HIS A 32 1.64 -0.85 -16.45
CA HIS A 32 1.43 -2.13 -15.81
C HIS A 32 2.22 -2.09 -14.50
N ALA A 33 1.58 -1.69 -13.41
CA ALA A 33 2.21 -1.58 -12.11
C ALA A 33 1.36 -2.27 -11.05
N ASP A 34 1.88 -3.38 -10.52
CA ASP A 34 1.29 -4.06 -9.39
C ASP A 34 1.63 -3.27 -8.12
N LYS A 35 0.59 -2.71 -7.51
CA LYS A 35 0.69 -1.90 -6.28
C LYS A 35 0.21 -2.66 -5.05
N VAL A 36 -0.33 -3.85 -5.24
CA VAL A 36 -0.87 -4.74 -4.21
C VAL A 36 0.17 -5.81 -3.92
N PHE A 37 0.58 -5.93 -2.67
CA PHE A 37 1.61 -6.82 -2.20
C PHE A 37 1.06 -7.75 -1.11
N LYS A 38 1.31 -9.05 -1.24
CA LYS A 38 0.93 -10.04 -0.24
C LYS A 38 1.91 -9.94 0.94
N SER A 39 1.43 -9.54 2.11
CA SER A 39 2.24 -9.45 3.33
C SER A 39 2.25 -10.78 4.08
N SER A 40 1.09 -11.44 4.18
CA SER A 40 0.94 -12.78 4.77
C SER A 40 -0.10 -13.61 4.00
N ASN A 41 -0.37 -14.84 4.43
CA ASN A 41 -1.39 -15.67 3.83
C ASN A 41 -2.79 -15.06 3.93
N HIS A 42 -3.08 -14.34 5.01
CA HIS A 42 -4.37 -13.69 5.22
C HIS A 42 -4.26 -12.16 5.31
N SER A 43 -3.19 -11.57 4.78
CA SER A 43 -3.08 -10.12 4.74
C SER A 43 -2.40 -9.62 3.46
N VAL A 44 -2.96 -8.56 2.92
CA VAL A 44 -2.53 -7.92 1.69
C VAL A 44 -2.46 -6.42 1.92
N MET A 45 -1.42 -5.79 1.38
CA MET A 45 -1.19 -4.37 1.54
C MET A 45 -0.99 -3.75 0.17
N ALA A 46 -1.67 -2.63 -0.10
CA ALA A 46 -1.40 -1.84 -1.29
C ALA A 46 -0.63 -0.57 -0.92
N VAL A 47 0.19 -0.08 -1.85
CA VAL A 47 0.98 1.13 -1.65
C VAL A 47 0.74 2.10 -2.81
N CYS A 48 0.40 3.32 -2.46
CA CYS A 48 0.26 4.43 -3.39
C CYS A 48 0.89 5.69 -2.82
N GLY A 49 1.39 6.58 -3.66
CA GLY A 49 2.07 7.79 -3.19
C GLY A 49 3.08 8.31 -4.19
N GLU A 50 4.07 9.04 -3.69
CA GLU A 50 5.15 9.54 -4.53
C GLU A 50 6.01 8.38 -5.06
N ALA A 51 6.30 8.39 -6.37
CA ALA A 51 6.98 7.27 -7.03
C ALA A 51 8.33 6.89 -6.39
N GLY A 52 9.09 7.86 -5.87
CA GLY A 52 10.34 7.61 -5.15
C GLY A 52 10.11 6.90 -3.81
N ASP A 53 9.13 7.36 -3.04
CA ASP A 53 8.84 6.85 -1.71
C ASP A 53 8.14 5.49 -1.74
N VAL A 54 7.36 5.19 -2.78
CA VAL A 54 6.75 3.86 -2.98
C VAL A 54 7.84 2.79 -3.13
N ILE A 55 8.93 3.11 -3.82
CA ILE A 55 10.04 2.17 -3.99
C ILE A 55 10.82 2.02 -2.67
N ALA A 56 11.08 3.13 -1.97
CA ALA A 56 11.82 3.11 -0.71
C ALA A 56 11.04 2.41 0.42
N SER A 57 9.72 2.62 0.49
CA SER A 57 8.83 2.00 1.48
C SER A 57 8.58 0.50 1.23
N ARG A 58 9.09 -0.07 0.13
CA ARG A 58 8.92 -1.49 -0.23
C ARG A 58 9.45 -2.46 0.82
N HIS A 59 10.51 -2.07 1.52
CA HIS A 59 11.04 -2.87 2.63
C HIS A 59 10.06 -2.95 3.81
N LEU A 60 9.29 -1.87 4.06
CA LEU A 60 8.31 -1.82 5.15
C LEU A 60 7.13 -2.78 4.91
N MET A 61 6.88 -3.17 3.66
CA MET A 61 5.76 -4.04 3.27
C MET A 61 5.91 -5.48 3.78
N GLN A 62 7.14 -5.91 4.05
CA GLN A 62 7.44 -7.25 4.54
C GLN A 62 7.48 -7.31 6.07
N LEU A 63 7.38 -6.16 6.73
CA LEU A 63 7.50 -6.04 8.18
C LEU A 63 6.13 -5.89 8.80
N GLN A 64 5.85 -6.70 9.82
CA GLN A 64 4.61 -6.66 10.61
C GLN A 64 4.41 -5.29 11.32
N THR A 65 5.47 -4.50 11.43
CA THR A 65 5.50 -3.22 12.17
C THR A 65 5.47 -1.98 11.27
N THR A 66 4.82 -2.07 10.10
CA THR A 66 4.79 -1.01 9.07
C THR A 66 4.44 0.37 9.62
N ARG A 67 3.45 0.46 10.52
CA ARG A 67 3.02 1.72 11.16
C ARG A 67 4.12 2.36 12.00
N LYS A 68 4.89 1.57 12.77
CA LYS A 68 5.96 2.13 13.62
C LYS A 68 7.08 2.69 12.75
N ASN A 69 7.48 1.95 11.74
CA ASN A 69 8.54 2.37 10.83
C ASN A 69 8.14 3.63 10.04
N LEU A 70 6.87 3.73 9.61
CA LEU A 70 6.37 4.95 8.97
C LEU A 70 6.36 6.13 9.96
N ALA A 71 5.96 5.90 11.21
CA ALA A 71 5.96 6.93 12.25
C ALA A 71 7.37 7.40 12.64
N GLU A 72 8.36 6.52 12.58
CA GLU A 72 9.78 6.87 12.75
C GLU A 72 10.30 7.66 11.55
N ALA A 73 9.99 7.21 10.33
CA ALA A 73 10.37 7.90 9.10
C ALA A 73 9.79 9.33 9.05
N LEU A 74 8.54 9.52 9.51
CA LEU A 74 7.90 10.84 9.60
C LEU A 74 8.64 11.82 10.53
N ARG A 75 9.35 11.30 11.54
CA ARG A 75 10.16 12.12 12.46
C ARG A 75 11.60 12.30 12.00
N SER A 76 11.99 11.61 10.92
CA SER A 76 13.30 11.75 10.31
C SER A 76 13.36 12.95 9.37
N ARG A 77 14.54 13.19 8.77
CA ARG A 77 14.72 14.24 7.75
C ARG A 77 14.18 13.85 6.37
N THR A 78 13.76 12.60 6.18
CA THR A 78 13.26 12.03 4.92
C THR A 78 11.97 11.25 5.18
N PRO A 79 10.83 11.94 5.37
CA PRO A 79 9.53 11.27 5.54
C PRO A 79 9.10 10.57 4.26
N TYR A 80 8.45 9.40 4.38
CA TYR A 80 7.84 8.75 3.22
C TYR A 80 6.42 9.28 3.01
N ASN A 81 6.15 9.84 1.83
CA ASN A 81 4.84 10.32 1.42
C ASN A 81 4.07 9.23 0.67
N VAL A 82 3.57 8.27 1.45
CA VAL A 82 2.89 7.07 0.95
C VAL A 82 1.67 6.74 1.78
N ASN A 83 0.64 6.24 1.11
CA ASN A 83 -0.54 5.65 1.70
C ASN A 83 -0.43 4.13 1.56
N LEU A 84 -0.64 3.42 2.68
CA LEU A 84 -0.51 1.96 2.76
C LEU A 84 -1.80 1.31 3.30
N PRO A 85 -2.89 1.25 2.51
CA PRO A 85 -4.06 0.47 2.90
C PRO A 85 -3.70 -1.01 3.09
N LEU A 86 -4.04 -1.53 4.27
CA LEU A 86 -3.88 -2.92 4.66
C LEU A 86 -5.26 -3.57 4.74
N ALA A 87 -5.39 -4.74 4.14
CA ALA A 87 -6.53 -5.63 4.28
C ALA A 87 -6.06 -6.94 4.89
N GLY A 88 -6.80 -7.42 5.88
CA GLY A 88 -6.54 -8.67 6.58
C GLY A 88 -7.78 -9.53 6.64
N TYR A 89 -7.62 -10.77 7.07
CA TYR A 89 -8.71 -11.60 7.56
C TYR A 89 -8.19 -12.48 8.70
N ASP A 90 -8.79 -12.34 9.88
CA ASP A 90 -8.54 -13.23 11.01
C ASP A 90 -9.71 -14.21 11.16
N PRO A 91 -9.48 -15.53 11.31
CA PRO A 91 -10.55 -16.49 11.58
C PRO A 91 -11.35 -16.24 12.87
N LYS A 92 -10.78 -15.51 13.84
CA LYS A 92 -11.41 -15.21 15.13
C LYS A 92 -12.16 -13.88 15.10
N ASP A 93 -11.52 -12.86 14.54
CA ASP A 93 -12.00 -11.46 14.60
C ASP A 93 -12.67 -10.99 13.31
N GLY A 94 -12.54 -11.76 12.22
CA GLY A 94 -13.08 -11.45 10.90
C GLY A 94 -12.15 -10.59 10.03
N PRO A 95 -12.69 -9.99 8.96
CA PRO A 95 -11.97 -9.15 8.00
C PRO A 95 -11.52 -7.77 8.53
#